data_AF-A0A1M6BGG8-F1
#
_entry.id   AF-A0A1M6BGG8-F1
#
_cell.length_a   1.000
_cell.length_b   1.000
_cell.length_c   1.000
_cell.angle_alpha   90.00
_cell.angle_beta   90.00
_cell.angle_gamma   90.00
#
_symmetry.space_group_name_H-M   'P 1'
#
loop_
_entity.id
_entity.type
_entity.pdbx_description
1 polymer ?
#
loop_
_entity_poly.entity_id
_entity_poly.type
_entity_poly.pdbx_seq_one_letter_code
_entity_poly.pdbx_strand_id
1 'polypeptide(L)'
;MTGAADSRVEQLRAVGRAYRAAGGRGLDRLRCIEEAEAAFLAAGGPPAGAREAVLGMVAQLAREHGDWLFGPAQEWVDRHGSQEPVHGALFEPPESVA
;
A
#
# COMPACT_ATOMS: atom_id res chain seq x y z
N MET A 1 14.12 18.30 -16.17
CA MET A 1 14.52 16.89 -15.95
C MET A 1 13.95 16.41 -14.62
N THR A 2 12.62 16.32 -14.52
CA THR A 2 11.88 16.11 -13.25
C THR A 2 11.27 14.72 -13.13
N GLY A 3 11.13 13.99 -14.25
CA GLY A 3 10.27 12.80 -14.34
C GLY A 3 10.69 11.58 -13.51
N ALA A 4 11.96 11.42 -13.12
CA ALA A 4 12.38 10.24 -12.35
C ALA A 4 12.02 10.33 -10.86
N ALA A 5 12.10 11.52 -10.27
CA ALA A 5 11.71 11.75 -8.88
C ALA A 5 10.18 11.69 -8.74
N ASP A 6 9.47 12.29 -9.69
CA ASP A 6 8.00 12.26 -9.75
C ASP A 6 7.50 10.82 -9.91
N SER A 7 8.11 10.04 -10.81
CA SER A 7 7.77 8.62 -11.00
C SER A 7 8.00 7.77 -9.75
N ARG A 8 9.08 8.01 -9.00
CA ARG A 8 9.33 7.28 -7.75
C ARG A 8 8.30 7.61 -6.67
N VAL A 9 7.90 8.88 -6.56
CA VAL A 9 6.86 9.32 -5.62
C VAL A 9 5.51 8.70 -5.98
N GLU A 10 5.16 8.67 -7.27
CA GLU A 10 3.94 8.03 -7.76
C GLU A 10 3.91 6.53 -7.47
N GLN A 11 5.01 5.82 -7.70
CA GLN A 11 5.13 4.40 -7.39
C GLN A 11 5.00 4.13 -5.88
N LEU A 12 5.66 4.93 -5.03
CA LEU A 12 5.57 4.81 -3.57
C LEU A 12 4.13 5.00 -3.09
N ARG A 13 3.42 6.00 -3.64
CA ARG A 13 2.00 6.25 -3.36
C ARG A 13 1.11 5.10 -3.83
N ALA A 14 1.36 4.55 -5.01
CA ALA A 14 0.61 3.42 -5.56
C ALA A 14 0.76 2.17 -4.68
N VAL A 15 2.00 1.82 -4.31
CA VAL A 15 2.32 0.71 -3.42
C VAL A 15 1.65 0.87 -2.05
N GLY A 16 1.80 2.05 -1.43
CA GLY A 16 1.21 2.30 -0.11
C GLY A 16 -0.30 2.19 -0.09
N ARG A 17 -0.98 2.76 -1.10
CA ARG A 17 -2.45 2.68 -1.22
C ARG A 17 -2.92 1.25 -1.44
N ALA A 18 -2.28 0.51 -2.34
CA ALA A 18 -2.67 -0.86 -2.65
C ALA A 18 -2.45 -1.81 -1.47
N TYR A 19 -1.28 -1.74 -0.83
CA TYR A 19 -0.96 -2.53 0.36
C TYR A 19 -1.96 -2.29 1.49
N ARG A 20 -2.24 -1.01 1.77
CA ARG A 20 -3.21 -0.61 2.80
C ARG A 20 -4.62 -1.08 2.46
N ALA A 21 -5.07 -0.88 1.22
CA ALA A 21 -6.40 -1.28 0.79
C ALA A 21 -6.59 -2.80 0.90
N ALA A 22 -5.56 -3.59 0.54
CA ALA A 22 -5.54 -5.03 0.73
C ALA A 22 -5.63 -5.42 2.21
N GLY A 23 -4.88 -4.75 3.09
CA GLY A 23 -4.96 -4.98 4.54
C GLY A 23 -6.33 -4.60 5.13
N GLY A 24 -6.94 -3.51 4.66
CA GLY A 24 -8.33 -3.15 5.01
C GLY A 24 -9.38 -4.12 4.47
N ARG A 25 -9.03 -4.91 3.44
CA ARG A 25 -9.79 -6.08 2.98
C ARG A 25 -9.46 -7.36 3.77
N GLY A 26 -8.71 -7.28 4.86
CA GLY A 26 -8.39 -8.44 5.69
C GLY A 26 -7.46 -9.45 5.02
N LEU A 27 -6.82 -9.09 3.89
CA LEU A 27 -5.88 -9.97 3.21
C LEU A 27 -4.64 -10.19 4.06
N ASP A 28 -4.07 -11.39 3.99
CA ASP A 28 -2.80 -11.67 4.65
C ASP A 28 -1.66 -10.83 4.05
N ARG A 29 -0.52 -10.82 4.74
CA ARG A 29 0.63 -9.99 4.33
C ARG A 29 1.17 -10.37 2.94
N LEU A 30 1.13 -11.63 2.56
CA LEU A 30 1.61 -12.07 1.25
C LEU A 30 0.72 -11.51 0.14
N ARG A 31 -0.60 -11.63 0.30
CA ARG A 31 -1.60 -11.07 -0.63
C ARG A 31 -1.56 -9.54 -0.68
N CYS A 32 -1.34 -8.88 0.45
CA CYS A 32 -1.12 -7.42 0.47
C CYS A 32 0.09 -7.00 -0.37
N ILE A 33 1.18 -7.77 -0.34
CA ILE A 33 2.37 -7.52 -1.16
C ILE A 33 2.10 -7.79 -2.64
N GLU A 34 1.36 -8.85 -2.98
CA GLU A 34 1.00 -9.16 -4.38
C GLU A 34 0.18 -8.02 -5.01
N GLU A 35 -0.80 -7.48 -4.29
CA GLU A 35 -1.61 -6.33 -4.71
C GLU A 35 -0.76 -5.06 -4.87
N ALA A 36 0.18 -4.84 -3.94
CA ALA A 36 1.11 -3.72 -4.01
C ALA A 36 2.11 -3.85 -5.17
N GLU A 37 2.53 -5.06 -5.50
CA GLU A 37 3.40 -5.36 -6.63
C GLU A 37 2.68 -5.11 -7.97
N ALA A 38 1.42 -5.53 -8.10
CA ALA A 38 0.60 -5.19 -9.25
C ALA A 38 0.45 -3.66 -9.42
N ALA A 39 0.25 -2.93 -8.32
CA ALA A 39 0.15 -1.46 -8.35
C ALA A 39 1.49 -0.79 -8.71
N PHE A 40 2.62 -1.33 -8.25
CA PHE A 40 3.95 -0.86 -8.63
C PHE A 40 4.19 -0.99 -10.13
N LEU A 41 3.85 -2.14 -10.72
CA LEU A 41 3.98 -2.38 -12.16
C LEU A 41 3.05 -1.48 -12.97
N ALA A 42 1.80 -1.30 -12.54
CA ALA A 42 0.85 -0.40 -13.18
C ALA A 42 1.30 1.08 -13.14
N ALA A 43 2.06 1.47 -12.11
CA ALA A 43 2.69 2.79 -11.99
C ALA A 43 4.01 2.92 -12.78
N GLY A 44 4.32 1.98 -13.68
CA GLY A 44 5.52 2.00 -14.52
C GLY A 44 6.79 1.52 -13.81
N GLY A 45 6.66 0.84 -12.67
CA GLY A 45 7.77 0.18 -12.01
C GLY A 45 8.36 -0.94 -12.86
N PRO A 46 9.69 -1.16 -12.85
CA PRO A 46 10.33 -2.24 -13.60
C PRO A 46 9.89 -3.62 -13.08
N PRO A 47 9.63 -4.59 -13.97
CA PRO A 47 9.25 -5.95 -13.57
C PRO A 47 10.39 -6.71 -12.89
N ALA A 48 11.63 -6.48 -13.32
CA ALA A 48 12.80 -7.07 -12.70
C ALA A 48 13.00 -6.49 -11.29
N GLY A 49 12.93 -7.35 -10.27
CA GLY A 49 13.10 -6.95 -8.87
C GLY A 49 11.90 -6.19 -8.28
N ALA A 50 10.72 -6.28 -8.89
CA ALA A 50 9.52 -5.58 -8.46
C ALA A 50 9.17 -5.89 -7.00
N ARG A 51 9.24 -7.16 -6.62
CA ARG A 51 8.96 -7.60 -5.25
C ARG A 51 9.93 -7.02 -4.23
N GLU A 52 11.24 -7.02 -4.48
CA GLU A 52 12.20 -6.39 -3.58
C GLU A 52 11.97 -4.88 -3.48
N ALA A 53 11.66 -4.21 -4.60
CA ALA A 53 11.37 -2.78 -4.61
C ALA A 53 10.13 -2.45 -3.76
N VAL A 54 9.06 -3.22 -3.89
CA VAL A 54 7.81 -3.09 -3.12
C VAL A 54 8.08 -3.32 -1.63
N LEU A 55 8.82 -4.36 -1.26
CA LEU A 55 9.18 -4.60 0.14
C LEU A 55 9.98 -3.43 0.73
N GLY A 56 10.92 -2.87 -0.03
CA GLY A 56 11.67 -1.67 0.36
C GLY A 56 10.78 -0.44 0.55
N MET A 57 9.80 -0.24 -0.35
CA MET A 57 8.82 0.84 -0.24
C MET A 57 7.89 0.68 0.96
N VAL A 58 7.37 -0.52 1.21
CA VAL A 58 6.53 -0.81 2.38
C VAL A 58 7.32 -0.59 3.67
N ALA A 59 8.58 -1.03 3.73
CA ALA A 59 9.45 -0.78 4.87
C ALA A 59 9.76 0.72 5.07
N GLN A 60 9.90 1.49 3.99
CA GLN A 60 10.00 2.94 4.06
C GLN A 60 8.72 3.56 4.64
N LEU A 61 7.56 3.24 4.08
CA LEU A 61 6.25 3.76 4.53
C LEU A 61 5.94 3.37 5.98
N ALA A 62 6.30 2.16 6.41
CA ALA A 62 6.12 1.74 7.79
C ALA A 62 6.93 2.59 8.78
N ARG A 63 8.14 3.00 8.39
CA ARG A 63 9.01 3.86 9.22
C ARG A 63 8.50 5.30 9.28
N GLU A 64 8.01 5.82 8.16
CA GLU A 64 7.58 7.22 8.03
C GLU A 64 6.14 7.44 8.51
N HIS A 65 5.26 6.45 8.28
CA HIS A 65 3.81 6.58 8.36
C HIS A 65 3.14 5.30 8.89
N GLY A 66 3.75 4.59 9.85
CA GLY A 66 3.28 3.29 10.37
C GLY A 66 1.80 3.28 10.78
N ASP A 67 1.34 4.27 11.54
CA ASP A 67 -0.07 4.38 11.96
C ASP A 67 -1.01 4.58 10.78
N TRP A 68 -0.61 5.39 9.80
CA TRP A 68 -1.37 5.53 8.55
C TRP A 68 -1.29 4.27 7.70
N LEU A 69 -0.22 3.48 7.73
CA LEU A 69 -0.11 2.29 6.89
C LEU A 69 -0.96 1.15 7.46
N PHE A 70 -0.91 0.97 8.78
CA PHE A 70 -1.52 -0.17 9.47
C PHE A 70 -2.85 0.14 10.17
N GLY A 71 -3.13 1.39 10.57
CA GLY A 71 -4.25 1.76 11.46
C GLY A 71 -5.60 1.13 11.10
N PRO A 72 -6.29 1.57 10.04
CA PRO A 72 -7.55 0.98 9.56
C PRO A 72 -7.53 -0.52 9.24
N ALA A 73 -6.40 -1.08 8.78
CA ALA A 73 -6.28 -2.52 8.57
C ALA A 73 -6.21 -3.27 9.90
N GLN A 74 -5.47 -2.73 10.87
CA GLN A 74 -5.35 -3.25 12.22
C GLN A 74 -6.66 -3.07 12.99
N GLU A 75 -7.31 -1.92 12.91
CA GLU A 75 -8.63 -1.66 13.48
C GLU A 75 -9.69 -2.62 12.94
N TRP A 76 -9.61 -2.99 11.67
CA TRP A 76 -10.51 -3.98 11.08
C TRP A 76 -10.22 -5.38 11.64
N VAL A 77 -8.95 -5.81 11.66
CA VAL A 77 -8.52 -7.08 12.26
C VAL A 77 -8.91 -7.17 13.73
N ASP A 78 -8.70 -6.10 14.49
CA ASP A 78 -9.03 -6.01 15.92
C ASP A 78 -10.55 -6.08 16.14
N ARG A 79 -11.35 -5.50 15.22
CA ARG A 79 -12.81 -5.46 15.33
C ARG A 79 -13.50 -6.75 14.88
N HIS A 80 -12.91 -7.50 13.97
CA HIS A 80 -13.58 -8.62 13.30
C HIS A 80 -12.86 -9.97 13.42
N GLY A 81 -11.65 -10.01 13.97
CA GLY A 81 -10.82 -11.21 13.95
C GLY A 81 -10.60 -11.71 12.53
N SER A 82 -10.31 -13.00 12.35
CA SER A 82 -10.00 -13.62 11.04
C SER A 82 -11.19 -13.74 10.07
N GLN A 83 -12.31 -13.02 10.26
CA GLN A 83 -13.46 -13.08 9.35
C GLN A 83 -13.30 -12.09 8.20
N GLU A 84 -13.17 -12.56 6.96
CA GLU A 84 -13.02 -11.71 5.75
C GLU A 84 -14.10 -10.61 5.62
N PRO A 85 -13.73 -9.39 5.15
CA PRO A 85 -14.65 -8.28 5.04
C PRO A 85 -15.52 -8.36 3.80
N VAL A 86 -16.80 -8.06 4.01
CA VAL A 86 -17.78 -7.83 2.94
C VAL A 86 -17.68 -6.35 2.52
N HIS A 87 -17.31 -6.11 1.26
CA HIS A 87 -16.93 -4.79 0.70
C HIS A 87 -17.97 -3.67 0.84
N GLY A 88 -17.48 -2.42 0.99
CA GLY A 88 -18.22 -1.23 0.58
C GLY A 88 -17.75 0.10 1.18
N ALA A 89 -17.08 0.91 0.36
CA ALA A 89 -17.07 2.38 0.42
C ALA A 89 -16.39 3.08 1.62
N LEU A 90 -15.09 2.93 1.80
CA LEU A 90 -14.29 3.89 2.58
C LEU A 90 -12.90 3.93 1.94
N PHE A 91 -12.46 5.05 1.39
CA PHE A 91 -11.08 5.57 1.48
C PHE A 91 -10.78 6.59 0.37
N GLU A 92 -10.79 7.87 0.75
CA GLU A 92 -10.00 8.89 0.08
C GLU A 92 -8.69 9.09 0.87
N PRO A 93 -7.52 9.20 0.20
CA PRO A 93 -6.25 9.51 0.86
C PRO A 93 -6.20 10.98 1.32
N PRO A 94 -5.41 11.34 2.35
CA PRO A 94 -5.19 12.73 2.71
C PRO A 94 -4.46 13.48 1.58
N GLU A 95 -4.94 14.67 1.24
CA GLU A 95 -4.23 15.58 0.33
C GLU A 95 -2.88 15.97 0.96
N SER A 96 -1.81 15.90 0.15
CA SER A 96 -0.45 16.26 0.59
C SER A 96 -0.44 17.69 1.14
N VAL A 97 -0.12 17.84 2.42
CA VAL A 97 0.14 19.15 3.01
C VAL A 97 1.45 19.68 2.40
N ALA A 98 1.34 20.85 1.77
CA ALA A 98 2.41 21.60 1.12
C ALA A 98 3.46 22.13 2.10
#